data_AF-A0A2U3RJU7-F1
#
_entry.id   AF-A0A2U3RJU7-F1
#
_cell.length_a   1.000
_cell.length_b   1.000
_cell.length_c   1.000
_cell.angle_alpha   90.00
_cell.angle_beta   90.00
_cell.angle_gamma   90.00
#
_symmetry.space_group_name_H-M   'P 1'
#
loop_
_entity.id
_entity.type
_entity.pdbx_description
1 polymer ?
#
loop_
_entity_poly.entity_id
_entity_poly.type
_entity_poly.pdbx_seq_one_letter_code
_entity_poly.pdbx_strand_id
1 'polypeptide(L)' 'MIQTFYRQNKTELLLIKLFDRLHNIQTIHIKPYEKRQKIVIETQQEFIPLAKYLKLREIAIELNKYCELYAS' A
#
# COMPACT_ATOMS: atom_id res chain seq x y z
N MET A 1 7.30 -3.53 -10.26
CA MET A 1 7.72 -4.65 -9.37
C MET A 1 6.54 -5.51 -8.93
N ILE A 2 5.43 -4.93 -8.43
CA ILE A 2 4.19 -5.68 -8.12
C ILE A 2 3.66 -6.38 -9.39
N GLN A 3 3.63 -5.70 -10.53
CA GLN A 3 3.26 -6.29 -11.82
C GLN A 3 4.13 -7.50 -12.22
N THR A 4 5.41 -7.52 -11.82
CA THR A 4 6.32 -8.64 -12.12
C THR A 4 5.95 -9.87 -11.29
N PHE A 5 5.64 -9.68 -10.00
CA PHE A 5 5.21 -10.77 -9.13
C PHE A 5 3.81 -11.27 -9.46
N TYR A 6 2.94 -10.37 -9.92
CA TYR A 6 1.63 -10.70 -10.47
C TYR A 6 1.75 -11.69 -11.65
N ARG A 7 2.66 -11.43 -12.59
CA ARG A 7 2.91 -12.31 -13.74
C ARG A 7 3.55 -13.65 -13.38
N GLN A 8 4.24 -13.74 -12.24
CA GLN A 8 4.92 -14.96 -11.78
C GLN A 8 4.11 -15.78 -10.76
N ASN A 9 2.84 -15.41 -10.48
CA ASN A 9 1.99 -16.07 -9.47
C ASN A 9 2.62 -16.18 -8.06
N LYS A 10 3.52 -15.24 -7.69
CA LYS A 10 4.17 -15.24 -6.37
C LYS A 10 3.31 -14.52 -5.32
N THR A 11 2.17 -15.11 -4.99
CA THR A 11 1.17 -14.54 -4.05
C THR A 11 1.75 -14.23 -2.67
N GLU A 12 2.63 -15.08 -2.14
CA GLU A 12 3.24 -14.90 -0.82
C GLU A 12 4.11 -13.63 -0.77
N LEU A 13 4.86 -13.34 -1.83
CA LEU A 13 5.67 -12.12 -1.93
C LEU A 13 4.80 -10.87 -2.05
N LEU A 14 3.64 -10.98 -2.72
CA LEU A 14 2.67 -9.90 -2.80
C LEU A 14 2.05 -9.60 -1.42
N LEU A 15 1.73 -10.64 -0.64
CA LEU A 15 1.25 -10.50 0.73
C LEU A 15 2.30 -9.84 1.63
N ILE A 16 3.55 -10.32 1.61
CA ILE A 16 4.64 -9.72 2.40
C ILE A 16 4.80 -8.23 2.08
N LYS A 17 4.79 -7.87 0.79
CA LYS A 17 4.86 -6.46 0.36
C LYS A 17 3.66 -5.63 0.79
N LEU A 18 2.46 -6.22 0.77
CA LEU A 18 1.25 -5.53 1.19
C LEU A 18 1.29 -5.21 2.69
N PHE A 19 1.67 -6.18 3.53
CA PHE A 19 1.81 -5.97 4.98
C PHE A 19 2.93 -4.99 5.33
N ASP A 20 4.08 -5.06 4.64
CA ASP A 20 5.14 -4.06 4.77
C ASP A 20 4.62 -2.65 4.45
N ARG A 21 3.82 -2.50 3.38
CA ARG A 21 3.22 -1.20 3.05
C ARG A 21 2.22 -0.72 4.09
N LEU A 22 1.38 -1.62 4.63
CA LEU A 22 0.43 -1.28 5.68
C LEU A 22 1.15 -0.68 6.90
N HIS A 23 2.23 -1.32 7.35
CA HIS A 23 3.05 -0.77 8.44
C HIS A 23 3.71 0.56 8.07
N ASN A 24 4.22 0.68 6.84
CA ASN A 24 4.87 1.92 6.37
C ASN A 24 3.91 3.12 6.35
N ILE A 25 2.64 2.92 5.99
CA ILE A 25 1.66 4.02 5.98
C ILE A 25 1.17 4.37 7.40
N GLN A 26 1.11 3.40 8.32
CA GLN A 26 0.81 3.64 9.75
C GLN A 26 1.86 4.56 10.42
N THR A 27 3.13 4.44 10.02
CA THR A 27 4.27 5.19 10.59
C THR A 27 4.75 6.37 9.73
N ILE A 28 3.96 6.75 8.72
CA ILE A 28 4.33 7.76 7.71
C ILE A 28 4.60 9.16 8.28
N HIS A 29 4.02 9.52 9.43
CA HIS A 29 4.18 10.82 10.07
C HIS A 29 5.64 11.15 10.44
N ILE A 30 6.48 10.12 10.63
CA ILE A 30 7.92 10.25 10.94
C ILE A 30 8.72 10.72 9.70
N LYS A 31 8.18 10.56 8.49
CA LYS A 31 8.87 10.91 7.25
C LYS A 31 8.68 12.41 6.89
N PRO A 32 9.64 13.01 6.15
CA PRO A 32 9.46 14.35 5.58
C PRO A 32 8.28 14.39 4.60
N TYR A 33 7.64 15.56 4.46
CA TYR A 33 6.44 15.76 3.65
C TYR A 33 6.53 15.16 2.23
N GLU A 34 7.62 15.44 1.51
CA GLU A 34 7.82 14.91 0.15
C GLU A 34 7.80 13.37 0.09
N LYS A 35 8.40 12.71 1.09
CA LYS A 35 8.38 11.24 1.18
C LYS A 35 6.99 10.73 1.55
N ARG A 36 6.24 11.46 2.38
CA ARG A 36 4.86 11.09 2.70
C ARG A 36 3.99 11.11 1.46
N GLN A 37 4.06 12.19 0.67
CA GLN A 37 3.29 12.32 -0.57
C GLN A 37 3.58 11.18 -1.54
N LYS A 38 4.86 10.82 -1.74
CA LYS A 38 5.24 9.66 -2.55
C LYS A 38 4.64 8.34 -2.04
N ILE A 39 4.70 8.10 -0.74
CA ILE A 39 4.15 6.88 -0.12
C ILE A 39 2.62 6.84 -0.28
N VAL A 40 1.92 7.94 -0.08
CA VAL A 40 0.45 8.03 -0.23
C VAL A 40 0.05 7.72 -1.67
N ILE A 41 0.67 8.40 -2.65
CA ILE A 41 0.39 8.20 -4.07
C ILE A 41 0.65 6.75 -4.48
N GLU A 42 1.80 6.19 -4.11
CA GLU A 42 2.15 4.79 -4.41
C GLU A 42 1.13 3.82 -3.76
N THR A 43 0.71 4.10 -2.51
CA THR A 43 -0.27 3.27 -1.81
C THR A 43 -1.62 3.27 -2.52
N GLN A 44 -2.09 4.45 -2.94
CA GLN A 44 -3.35 4.60 -3.68
C GLN A 44 -3.32 3.89 -5.03
N GLN A 45 -2.24 4.07 -5.79
CA GLN A 45 -2.15 3.59 -7.17
C GLN A 45 -1.84 2.09 -7.27
N GLU A 46 -1.05 1.53 -6.34
CA GLU A 46 -0.55 0.16 -6.46
C GLU A 46 -1.06 -0.78 -5.36
N PHE A 47 -1.03 -0.34 -4.10
CA PHE A 47 -1.28 -1.24 -2.96
C PHE A 47 -2.76 -1.41 -2.61
N ILE A 48 -3.59 -0.37 -2.76
CA ILE A 48 -5.04 -0.50 -2.61
C ILE A 48 -5.63 -1.46 -3.66
N PRO A 49 -5.29 -1.34 -4.96
CA PRO A 49 -5.70 -2.34 -5.95
C PRO A 49 -5.17 -3.74 -5.65
N LEU A 50 -3.93 -3.87 -5.15
CA LEU A 50 -3.38 -5.16 -4.75
C LEU A 50 -4.17 -5.80 -3.61
N ALA A 51 -4.53 -5.04 -2.57
CA ALA A 51 -5.35 -5.54 -1.46
C ALA A 51 -6.73 -6.03 -1.96
N LYS A 52 -7.35 -5.29 -2.88
CA LYS A 52 -8.61 -5.69 -3.53
C LYS A 52 -8.46 -6.96 -4.34
N TYR A 53 -7.38 -7.08 -5.12
CA TYR A 53 -7.06 -8.28 -5.90
C TYR A 53 -6.89 -9.52 -5.02
N LEU A 54 -6.19 -9.38 -3.89
CA LEU A 54 -6.01 -10.44 -2.89
C LEU A 54 -7.26 -10.70 -2.03
N LYS A 55 -8.38 -10.02 -2.30
CA LYS A 55 -9.65 -10.08 -1.55
C LYS A 55 -9.52 -9.66 -0.07
N LEU A 56 -8.51 -8.86 0.26
CA LEU A 56 -8.26 -8.32 1.60
C LEU A 56 -8.93 -6.95 1.75
N ARG A 57 -10.27 -6.94 1.81
CA ARG A 57 -11.07 -5.71 1.80
C ARG A 57 -10.78 -4.80 2.99
N GLU A 58 -10.59 -5.36 4.18
CA GLU A 58 -10.30 -4.60 5.40
C GLU A 58 -8.99 -3.82 5.28
N ILE A 59 -7.93 -4.47 4.77
CA ILE A 59 -6.65 -3.81 4.50
C ILE A 59 -6.81 -2.70 3.47
N ALA A 60 -7.58 -2.93 2.39
CA ALA A 60 -7.84 -1.90 1.39
C ALA A 60 -8.52 -0.66 2.00
N ILE A 61 -9.47 -0.86 2.93
CA ILE A 61 -10.14 0.24 3.65
C ILE A 61 -9.16 0.97 4.57
N GLU A 62 -8.34 0.23 5.31
CA GLU A 62 -7.35 0.81 6.23
C GLU A 62 -6.29 1.63 5.50
N LEU A 63 -5.74 1.11 4.40
CA LEU A 63 -4.82 1.85 3.53
C LEU A 63 -5.47 3.14 3.01
N ASN A 64 -6.73 3.07 2.56
CA ASN A 64 -7.43 4.25 2.04
C ASN A 64 -7.63 5.32 3.11
N LYS A 65 -7.99 4.94 4.33
CA LYS A 65 -8.13 5.85 5.48
C LYS A 65 -6.83 6.61 5.75
N TYR A 66 -5.68 5.93 5.72
CA TYR A 66 -4.40 6.60 5.89
C TYR A 66 -4.05 7.52 4.71
N CYS A 67 -4.34 7.10 3.48
CA CYS A 67 -4.13 7.95 2.32
C CYS A 67 -4.97 9.24 2.41
N GLU A 68 -6.24 9.15 2.81
CA GLU A 68 -7.12 10.32 3.02
C GLU A 68 -6.57 11.25 4.11
N LEU A 69 -6.05 10.70 5.21
CA LEU A 69 -5.47 11.48 6.30
C LEU A 69 -4.22 12.28 5.89
N TYR A 70 -3.44 11.76 4.93
CA TYR A 70 -2.16 12.34 4.51
C TYR A 70 -2.15 12.88 3.08
N ALA A 71 -3.32 13.01 2.44
CA ALA A 71 -3.45 13.58 1.10
C ALA A 71 -3.32 15.12 1.05
N SER A 72 -3.23 15.77 2.22
CA SER A 72 -3.16 17.24 2.38
C SER A 72 -1.75 17.74 2.64
#